data_AF-A0AAE3N8T0-F1
#
_entry.id   AF-A0AAE3N8T0-F1
#
_cell.length_a   1.000
_cell.length_b   1.000
_cell.length_c   1.000
_cell.angle_alpha   90.00
_cell.angle_beta   90.00
_cell.angle_gamma   90.00
#
_symmetry.space_group_name_H-M   'P 1'
#
loop_
_entity.id
_entity.type
_entity.pdbx_description
1 polymer ?
#
loop_
_entity_poly.entity_id
_entity_poly.type
_entity_poly.pdbx_seq_one_letter_code
_entity_poly.pdbx_strand_id
1 'polypeptide(L)'
;MPAGALLLLDAQGAPAGLQAALVGPAFDLAAVEAAFSRLSDLALGRPAAQAGVPDTPEFAIGLLIVREAMHHLFLHHGRWQEDAAGDSADDPRRPASGQTVSSVK
;
A
#
# COMPACT_ATOMS: atom_id res chain seq x y z
N MET A 1 -4.92 5.36 -1.20
CA MET A 1 -3.84 4.41 -1.47
C MET A 1 -3.19 4.82 -2.78
N PRO A 2 -1.87 5.03 -2.84
CA PRO A 2 -1.20 5.29 -4.11
C PRO A 2 -1.43 4.12 -5.08
N ALA A 3 -1.38 4.42 -6.38
CA ALA A 3 -1.66 3.47 -7.45
C ALA A 3 -0.52 2.47 -7.60
N GLY A 4 -0.59 1.35 -6.89
CA GLY A 4 0.43 0.30 -6.89
C GLY A 4 1.14 0.21 -5.54
N ALA A 5 1.20 -1.00 -4.97
CA ALA A 5 2.05 -1.32 -3.83
C ALA A 5 2.75 -2.64 -4.13
N LEU A 6 4.07 -2.62 -4.23
CA LEU A 6 4.91 -3.79 -4.45
C LEU A 6 5.39 -4.33 -3.10
N LEU A 7 5.02 -5.56 -2.75
CA LEU A 7 5.57 -6.25 -1.59
C LEU A 7 6.86 -6.96 -1.98
N LEU A 8 8.02 -6.39 -1.62
CA LEU A 8 9.30 -7.07 -1.75
C LEU A 8 9.55 -7.92 -0.48
N LEU A 9 9.64 -9.22 -0.65
CA LEU A 9 10.05 -10.15 0.40
C LEU A 9 11.56 -10.32 0.34
N ASP A 10 12.27 -9.82 1.35
CA ASP A 10 13.69 -10.10 1.52
C ASP A 10 13.89 -11.23 2.54
N ALA A 11 14.73 -12.21 2.21
CA ALA A 11 15.18 -13.24 3.13
C ALA A 11 16.53 -12.79 3.73
N GLN A 12 16.79 -13.07 5.01
CA GLN A 12 18.07 -12.70 5.64
C GLN A 12 19.27 -13.11 4.76
N GLY A 13 19.99 -12.12 4.23
CA GLY A 13 21.15 -12.33 3.37
C GLY A 13 21.17 -11.57 2.03
N ALA A 14 20.23 -10.65 1.77
CA ALA A 14 20.28 -9.85 0.55
C ALA A 14 21.62 -9.11 0.36
N PRO A 15 22.12 -9.04 -0.89
CA PRO A 15 23.29 -8.24 -1.20
C PRO A 15 23.01 -6.78 -0.80
N ALA A 16 24.01 -6.09 -0.23
CA ALA A 16 23.87 -4.73 0.27
C ALA A 16 23.25 -3.74 -0.73
N GLY A 17 23.41 -3.98 -2.04
CA GLY A 17 22.77 -3.20 -3.10
C GLY A 17 21.24 -3.32 -3.17
N LEU A 18 20.67 -4.48 -2.83
CA LEU A 18 19.21 -4.66 -2.75
C LEU A 18 18.65 -4.01 -1.48
N GLN A 19 19.36 -4.12 -0.36
CA GLN A 19 18.97 -3.45 0.89
C GLN A 19 18.97 -1.93 0.76
N ALA A 20 19.94 -1.36 0.02
CA ALA A 20 19.98 0.06 -0.27
C ALA A 20 18.86 0.54 -1.22
N ALA A 21 18.35 -0.35 -2.09
CA ALA A 21 17.25 -0.04 -3.00
C ALA A 21 15.89 -0.05 -2.30
N LEU A 22 15.76 -0.75 -1.17
CA LEU A 22 14.56 -0.81 -0.34
C LEU A 22 14.43 0.46 0.53
N VAL A 23 14.10 1.57 -0.11
CA VAL A 23 13.88 2.85 0.57
C VAL A 23 12.41 2.98 0.95
N GLY A 24 12.13 2.98 2.25
CA GLY A 24 10.83 3.38 2.77
C GLY A 24 10.53 2.92 4.20
N PRO A 25 9.38 3.34 4.74
CA PRO A 25 9.05 3.16 6.15
C PRO A 25 8.93 1.68 6.51
N ALA A 26 9.63 1.28 7.58
CA ALA A 26 9.53 -0.07 8.13
C ALA A 26 8.24 -0.24 8.95
N PHE A 27 7.72 -1.46 8.96
CA PHE A 27 6.61 -1.87 9.80
C PHE A 27 6.87 -3.29 10.33
N ASP A 28 6.22 -3.64 11.43
CA ASP A 28 6.29 -4.97 12.04
C ASP A 28 4.91 -5.64 12.09
N LEU A 29 4.91 -6.92 12.51
CA LEU A 29 3.68 -7.69 12.63
C LEU A 29 2.70 -7.03 13.62
N ALA A 30 3.22 -6.46 14.71
CA ALA A 30 2.39 -5.80 15.74
C ALA A 30 1.63 -4.59 15.17
N ALA A 31 2.28 -3.78 14.32
CA ALA A 31 1.64 -2.66 13.65
C ALA A 31 0.52 -3.11 12.70
N VAL A 32 0.74 -4.22 11.97
CA VAL A 32 -0.25 -4.83 11.07
C VAL A 32 -1.45 -5.36 11.86
N GLU A 33 -1.20 -6.06 12.97
CA GLU A 33 -2.26 -6.55 13.86
C GLU A 33 -3.07 -5.42 14.48
N ALA A 34 -2.41 -4.34 14.92
CA ALA A 34 -3.11 -3.16 15.45
C ALA A 34 -3.99 -2.48 14.39
N ALA A 35 -3.55 -2.44 13.12
CA ALA A 35 -4.37 -1.95 12.02
C ALA A 35 -5.57 -2.87 11.75
N PHE A 36 -5.37 -4.19 11.81
CA PHE A 36 -6.44 -5.16 11.64
C PHE A 36 -7.49 -5.08 12.76
N SER A 37 -7.09 -4.85 14.02
CA SER A 37 -8.03 -4.61 15.12
C SER A 37 -8.90 -3.39 14.85
N ARG A 38 -8.32 -2.28 14.35
CA ARG A 38 -9.07 -1.07 13.98
C ARG A 38 -10.05 -1.31 12.82
N LEU A 39 -9.64 -2.10 11.82
CA LEU A 39 -10.52 -2.52 10.72
C LEU A 39 -11.67 -3.41 11.22
N SER A 40 -11.38 -4.30 12.18
CA SER A 40 -12.40 -5.17 12.78
C SER A 40 -13.41 -4.37 13.58
N ASP A 41 -12.95 -3.41 14.40
CA ASP A 41 -13.84 -2.48 15.12
C ASP A 41 -14.76 -1.73 14.16
N LEU A 42 -14.22 -1.24 13.04
CA LEU A 42 -14.97 -0.57 11.99
C LEU A 42 -16.04 -1.49 11.38
N ALA A 43 -15.67 -2.73 11.03
CA ALA A 43 -16.59 -3.72 10.49
C ALA A 43 -17.70 -4.12 11.49
N LEU A 44 -17.41 -4.03 12.80
CA LEU A 44 -18.37 -4.25 13.88
C LEU A 44 -19.24 -3.01 14.19
N GLY A 45 -19.10 -1.93 13.43
CA GLY A 45 -19.98 -0.76 13.50
C GLY A 45 -19.38 0.46 14.22
N ARG A 46 -18.08 0.46 14.54
CA ARG A 46 -17.42 1.67 15.02
C ARG A 46 -17.34 2.71 13.89
N PRO A 47 -17.70 3.98 14.11
CA PRO A 47 -17.65 4.99 13.06
C PRO A 47 -16.24 5.16 12.46
N ALA A 48 -16.12 5.21 11.13
CA ALA A 48 -14.85 5.35 10.40
C ALA A 48 -13.99 6.55 10.88
N ALA A 49 -14.64 7.67 11.21
CA ALA A 49 -13.98 8.86 11.76
C ALA A 49 -13.22 8.61 13.08
N GLN A 50 -13.54 7.54 13.80
CA GLN A 50 -12.95 7.17 15.09
C GLN A 50 -12.09 5.90 15.01
N ALA A 51 -12.12 5.19 13.89
CA ALA A 51 -11.40 3.93 13.69
C ALA A 51 -9.94 4.17 13.32
N GLY A 52 -9.58 5.33 12.76
CA GLY A 52 -8.20 5.65 12.41
C GLY A 52 -7.61 4.76 11.30
N VAL A 53 -8.47 4.15 10.48
CA VAL A 53 -8.11 3.36 9.30
C VAL A 53 -9.04 3.71 8.13
N PRO A 54 -8.58 3.62 6.87
CA PRO A 54 -9.44 3.83 5.71
C PRO A 54 -10.57 2.80 5.64
N ASP A 55 -11.79 3.28 5.44
CA ASP A 55 -12.98 2.46 5.18
C ASP A 55 -13.13 2.21 3.66
N THR A 56 -12.13 1.56 3.06
CA THR A 56 -12.19 1.18 1.64
C THR A 56 -11.89 -0.29 1.45
N PRO A 57 -12.57 -0.98 0.51
CA PRO A 57 -12.31 -2.39 0.22
C PRO A 57 -10.85 -2.68 -0.13
N GLU A 58 -10.19 -1.77 -0.86
CA GLU A 58 -8.80 -1.93 -1.29
C GLU A 58 -7.84 -1.96 -0.10
N PHE A 59 -8.08 -1.11 0.91
CA PHE A 59 -7.30 -1.12 2.13
C PHE A 59 -7.52 -2.40 2.93
N ALA A 60 -8.78 -2.83 3.09
CA ALA A 60 -9.12 -4.05 3.80
C ALA A 60 -8.46 -5.29 3.16
N ILE A 61 -8.56 -5.41 1.83
CA ILE A 61 -7.95 -6.51 1.06
C ILE A 61 -6.43 -6.47 1.20
N GLY A 62 -5.80 -5.30 1.00
CA GLY A 62 -4.35 -5.16 1.11
C GLY A 62 -3.83 -5.52 2.50
N LEU A 63 -4.52 -5.06 3.55
CA LEU A 63 -4.15 -5.36 4.94
C LEU A 63 -4.28 -6.85 5.25
N LEU A 64 -5.35 -7.51 4.77
CA LEU A 64 -5.52 -8.95 4.94
C LEU A 64 -4.41 -9.74 4.25
N ILE A 65 -4.07 -9.40 3.01
CA ILE A 65 -2.99 -10.09 2.28
C ILE A 65 -1.66 -9.97 3.03
N VAL A 66 -1.31 -8.78 3.50
CA VAL A 66 -0.07 -8.57 4.27
C VAL A 66 -0.10 -9.36 5.58
N ARG A 67 -1.21 -9.32 6.33
CA ARG A 67 -1.37 -10.08 7.58
C ARG A 67 -1.16 -11.58 7.38
N GLU A 68 -1.88 -12.17 6.41
CA GLU A 68 -1.78 -13.60 6.14
C GLU A 68 -0.39 -13.99 5.63
N ALA A 69 0.22 -13.17 4.77
CA ALA A 69 1.58 -13.42 4.31
C ALA A 69 2.59 -13.43 5.48
N MET A 70 2.50 -12.46 6.40
CA MET A 70 3.39 -12.41 7.55
C MET A 70 3.21 -13.58 8.50
N HIS A 71 1.97 -13.99 8.78
CA HIS A 71 1.69 -15.15 9.64
C HIS A 71 2.14 -16.47 9.01
N HIS A 72 1.83 -16.71 7.73
CA HIS A 72 2.11 -17.99 7.09
C HIS A 72 3.58 -18.16 6.68
N LEU A 73 4.28 -17.06 6.39
CA LEU A 73 5.69 -17.08 5.99
C LEU A 73 6.64 -16.73 7.14
N PHE A 74 6.12 -16.54 8.36
CA PHE A 74 6.88 -16.18 9.56
C PHE A 74 7.72 -14.90 9.39
N LEU A 75 7.15 -13.90 8.72
CA LEU A 75 7.79 -12.59 8.55
C LEU A 75 7.53 -11.73 9.79
N HIS A 76 8.58 -11.06 10.27
CA HIS A 76 8.48 -10.23 11.48
C HIS A 76 8.42 -8.73 11.17
N HIS A 77 9.00 -8.31 10.04
CA HIS A 77 9.03 -6.93 9.60
C HIS A 77 8.96 -6.85 8.08
N GLY A 78 8.55 -5.69 7.58
CA GLY A 78 8.57 -5.34 6.17
C GLY A 78 8.91 -3.86 5.99
N ARG A 79 9.05 -3.43 4.74
CA ARG A 79 9.19 -2.02 4.39
C ARG A 79 8.19 -1.70 3.30
N TRP A 80 7.57 -0.53 3.39
CA TRP A 80 6.78 0.00 2.29
C TRP A 80 7.73 0.57 1.26
N GLN A 81 7.62 0.10 0.02
CA GLN A 81 8.23 0.77 -1.12
C GLN A 81 7.14 1.55 -1.82
N GLU A 82 7.28 2.87 -1.87
CA GLU A 82 6.45 3.68 -2.75
C GLU A 82 6.97 3.48 -4.17
N ASP A 83 6.06 3.35 -5.15
CA ASP A 83 6.47 3.48 -6.54
C ASP A 83 7.15 4.84 -6.68
N ALA A 84 8.39 4.85 -7.18
CA ALA A 84 9.01 6.09 -7.61
C ALA A 84 8.03 6.69 -8.63
N ALA A 85 7.32 7.76 -8.23
CA ALA A 85 6.38 8.45 -9.10
C ALA A 85 7.06 8.64 -10.45
N GLY A 86 6.55 7.96 -11.47
CA GLY A 86 7.27 7.77 -12.72
C GLY A 86 7.69 9.10 -13.32
N ASP A 87 8.97 9.45 -13.19
CA ASP A 87 9.65 10.41 -14.04
C ASP A 87 10.05 9.74 -15.36
N SER A 88 9.12 8.97 -15.93
CA SER A 88 9.26 8.41 -17.26
C SER A 88 8.25 9.12 -18.13
N ALA A 89 8.73 10.06 -18.94
CA ALA A 89 7.99 10.79 -19.96
C ALA A 89 7.33 9.89 -21.05
N ASP A 90 7.29 8.57 -20.84
CA ASP A 90 6.94 7.52 -21.79
C ASP A 90 5.91 6.56 -21.18
N ASP A 91 4.86 7.08 -20.53
CA ASP A 91 3.69 6.26 -20.15
C ASP A 91 2.64 6.23 -21.28
N PRO A 92 2.45 5.10 -21.98
CA PRO A 92 1.47 4.97 -23.06
C PRO A 92 0.02 4.98 -22.57
N ARG A 93 -0.24 5.01 -21.25
CA ARG A 93 -1.60 5.04 -20.67
C ARG A 93 -2.10 6.45 -20.37
N ARG A 94 -1.33 7.50 -20.67
CA ARG A 94 -1.78 8.89 -20.49
C ARG A 94 -2.81 9.25 -21.58
N PRO A 95 -4.07 9.56 -21.23
CA PRO A 95 -5.03 10.03 -22.23
C PRO A 95 -4.55 11.37 -22.81
N ALA A 96 -4.52 11.46 -24.15
CA ALA A 96 -4.13 12.67 -24.87
C ALA A 96 -4.97 13.85 -24.39
N SER A 97 -4.34 14.80 -23.71
CA SER A 97 -4.99 16.01 -23.21
C SER A 97 -5.31 16.91 -24.41
N GLY A 98 -6.55 16.86 -24.91
CA GLY A 98 -6.96 17.71 -26.02
C GLY A 98 -8.35 17.42 -26.57
N GLN A 99 -9.40 17.70 -25.80
CA GLN A 99 -10.71 18.06 -26.35
C GLN A 99 -11.36 19.13 -25.45
N THR A 100 -11.17 20.38 -25.84
CA THR A 100 -11.96 21.53 -25.39
C THR A 100 -13.39 21.35 -25.90
N VAL A 101 -14.32 21.02 -25.03
CA VAL A 101 -15.75 21.14 -25.36
C VAL A 101 -16.15 22.58 -25.05
N SER A 102 -16.13 23.41 -26.08
CA SER A 102 -16.69 24.77 -26.07
C SER A 102 -18.21 24.66 -25.92
N SER A 103 -18.76 25.12 -24.80
CA SER A 103 -20.20 25.20 -24.60
C SER A 103 -20.73 26.53 -25.13
N VAL A 104 -21.70 26.40 -26.03
CA VAL A 104 -22.60 27.41 -26.59
C VAL A 104 -23.18 28.34 -25.51
N LYS A 105 -23.13 29.64 -25.79
CA LYS A 105 -24.31 30.51 -25.75
C LYS A 105 -24.17 31.67 -26.72
#